data_AF-A0A7C6ZQS4-F1
#
_entry.id   AF-A0A7C6ZQS4-F1
#
_cell.length_a   1.000
_cell.length_b   1.000
_cell.length_c   1.000
_cell.angle_alpha   90.00
_cell.angle_beta   90.00
_cell.angle_gamma   90.00
#
_symmetry.space_group_name_H-M   'P 1'
#
loop_
_entity.id
_entity.type
_entity.pdbx_description
1 polymer ?
#
loop_
_entity_poly.entity_id
_entity_poly.type
_entity_poly.pdbx_seq_one_letter_code
_entity_poly.pdbx_strand_id
1 'polypeptide(L)'
;MGKTWLYQFFKIGGVPAGLRAKLAQEGIVLLDEGIGGTITYHNFRAPGRAYGWKKSWFSGAVALTNVRFVAFAYGRQVINVPWDDPRRAQLRVSCEASDRLLIAFDPAIFHTDWSGTVEVRLSTALAQQLHARLIE
;
A
#
# COMPACT_ATOMS: atom_id res chain seq x y z
N MET A 1 9.95 -13.36 -5.62
CA MET A 1 8.80 -13.73 -4.76
C MET A 1 7.70 -14.38 -5.58
N GLY A 2 7.06 -15.41 -5.04
CA GLY A 2 5.91 -16.06 -5.68
C GLY A 2 4.64 -15.24 -5.51
N LYS A 3 3.75 -15.29 -6.51
CA LYS A 3 2.42 -14.69 -6.41
C LYS A 3 1.60 -15.43 -5.35
N THR A 4 0.72 -14.71 -4.65
CA THR A 4 -0.17 -15.36 -3.66
C THR A 4 -1.07 -16.39 -4.33
N TRP A 5 -1.38 -17.48 -3.63
CA TRP A 5 -2.34 -18.50 -4.09
C TRP A 5 -3.70 -17.89 -4.44
N LEU A 6 -4.18 -16.93 -3.64
CA LEU A 6 -5.43 -16.19 -3.91
C LEU A 6 -5.41 -15.48 -5.26
N TYR A 7 -4.27 -14.91 -5.65
CA TYR A 7 -4.12 -14.26 -6.95
C TYR A 7 -4.02 -15.27 -8.10
N GLN A 8 -3.30 -16.37 -7.88
CA GLN A 8 -3.11 -17.40 -8.91
C GLN A 8 -4.43 -18.08 -9.29
N PHE A 9 -5.26 -18.43 -8.30
CA PHE A 9 -6.50 -19.16 -8.54
C PHE A 9 -7.72 -18.26 -8.75
N PHE A 10 -7.77 -17.09 -8.11
CA PHE A 10 -8.97 -16.23 -8.12
C PHE A 10 -8.72 -14.81 -8.61
N LYS A 11 -7.48 -14.47 -9.00
CA LYS A 11 -7.07 -13.09 -9.36
C LYS A 11 -7.33 -12.06 -8.23
N ILE A 12 -7.58 -12.53 -7.00
CA ILE A 12 -7.78 -11.69 -5.83
C ILE A 12 -6.41 -11.09 -5.46
N GLY A 13 -6.34 -9.75 -5.41
CA GLY A 13 -5.09 -9.02 -5.23
C GLY A 13 -4.54 -8.36 -6.50
N GLY A 14 -5.28 -8.39 -7.62
CA GLY A 14 -5.01 -7.54 -8.78
C GLY A 14 -5.54 -6.11 -8.61
N VAL A 15 -5.09 -5.21 -9.48
CA VAL A 15 -5.69 -3.88 -9.62
C VAL A 15 -7.07 -4.02 -10.28
N PRO A 16 -8.14 -3.40 -9.73
CA PRO A 16 -9.46 -3.40 -10.36
C PRO A 16 -9.42 -2.83 -11.79
N ALA A 17 -10.14 -3.43 -12.74
CA ALA A 17 -10.06 -3.08 -14.16
C ALA A 17 -10.27 -1.58 -14.45
N GLY A 18 -11.25 -0.95 -13.79
CA GLY A 18 -11.51 0.50 -13.95
C GLY A 18 -10.36 1.38 -13.47
N LEU A 19 -9.67 0.98 -12.39
CA LEU A 19 -8.49 1.69 -11.90
C LEU A 19 -7.25 1.39 -12.76
N ARG A 20 -7.13 0.18 -13.31
CA ARG A 20 -6.01 -0.19 -14.18
C ARG A 20 -5.94 0.70 -15.42
N ALA A 21 -7.08 0.98 -16.06
CA ALA A 21 -7.13 1.87 -17.22
C ALA A 21 -6.65 3.29 -16.86
N LYS A 22 -7.06 3.78 -15.69
CA LYS A 22 -6.63 5.10 -15.18
C LYS A 22 -5.12 5.12 -14.88
N LEU A 23 -4.59 4.11 -14.19
CA LEU A 23 -3.16 4.01 -13.93
C LEU A 23 -2.33 3.91 -15.22
N ALA A 24 -2.86 3.21 -16.24
CA ALA A 24 -2.21 3.12 -17.55
C ALA A 24 -2.11 4.49 -18.24
N GLN A 25 -3.18 5.31 -18.17
CA GLN A 25 -3.16 6.68 -18.69
C GLN A 25 -2.19 7.59 -17.92
N GLU A 26 -2.02 7.37 -16.62
CA GLU A 26 -1.06 8.11 -15.77
C GLU A 26 0.41 7.72 -16.06
N GLY A 27 0.64 6.68 -16.87
CA GLY A 27 1.97 6.16 -17.17
C GLY A 27 2.53 5.34 -16.01
N ILE A 28 2.36 4.02 -16.09
CA ILE A 28 2.86 3.08 -15.08
C ILE A 28 4.38 2.98 -15.18
N VAL A 29 5.08 3.31 -14.10
CA VAL A 29 6.54 3.16 -13.98
C VAL A 29 6.87 1.80 -13.36
N LEU A 30 6.18 1.43 -12.27
CA LEU A 30 6.31 0.14 -11.60
C LEU A 30 4.92 -0.41 -11.28
N LEU A 31 4.72 -1.70 -11.48
CA LEU A 31 3.49 -2.40 -11.13
C LEU A 31 3.82 -3.82 -10.69
N ASP A 32 3.31 -4.20 -9.52
CA ASP A 32 3.37 -5.57 -9.04
C ASP A 32 2.01 -5.98 -8.44
N GLU A 33 1.39 -6.99 -9.04
CA GLU A 33 0.07 -7.49 -8.67
C GLU A 33 0.14 -8.88 -8.04
N GLY A 34 -0.81 -9.20 -7.16
CA GLY A 34 -0.87 -10.50 -6.51
C GLY A 34 0.23 -10.71 -5.46
N ILE A 35 0.73 -9.62 -4.89
CA ILE A 35 1.73 -9.62 -3.84
C ILE A 35 1.10 -9.87 -2.48
N GLY A 36 1.85 -10.54 -1.61
CA GLY A 36 1.47 -10.68 -0.21
C GLY A 36 1.75 -9.38 0.55
N GLY A 37 0.97 -9.13 1.59
CA GLY A 37 1.24 -8.03 2.49
C GLY A 37 0.68 -8.26 3.88
N THR A 38 1.01 -7.36 4.78
CA THR A 38 0.45 -7.33 6.13
C THR A 38 0.10 -5.90 6.50
N ILE A 39 -1.09 -5.69 7.05
CA ILE A 39 -1.46 -4.44 7.70
C ILE A 39 -1.39 -4.67 9.21
N THR A 40 -0.61 -3.85 9.90
CA THR A 40 -0.52 -3.84 11.36
C THR A 40 -1.08 -2.51 11.88
N TYR A 41 -2.00 -2.60 12.82
CA TYR A 41 -2.59 -1.48 13.54
C TYR A 41 -1.98 -1.43 14.94
N HIS A 42 -1.46 -0.26 15.32
CA HIS A 42 -0.96 0.03 16.67
C HIS A 42 -1.77 1.16 17.28
N ASN A 43 -2.39 0.92 18.43
CA ASN A 43 -3.23 1.88 19.15
C ASN A 43 -4.25 2.59 18.24
N PHE A 44 -4.81 1.86 17.28
CA PHE A 44 -5.70 2.39 16.26
C PHE A 44 -7.07 2.69 16.86
N ARG A 45 -7.60 3.88 16.55
CA ARG A 45 -8.97 4.27 16.86
C ARG A 45 -9.62 4.88 15.63
N ALA A 46 -10.87 4.51 15.40
CA ALA A 46 -11.77 5.08 14.40
C ALA A 46 -13.21 4.97 14.93
N PRO A 47 -14.17 5.72 14.38
CA PRO A 47 -15.58 5.59 14.76
C PRO A 47 -16.06 4.13 14.66
N GLY A 48 -16.47 3.56 15.80
CA GLY A 48 -16.95 2.18 15.90
C GLY A 48 -15.88 1.08 15.85
N ARG A 49 -14.58 1.42 15.82
CA ARG A 49 -13.47 0.43 15.78
C ARG A 49 -12.26 0.91 16.56
N ALA A 50 -11.80 0.12 17.52
CA ALA A 50 -10.54 0.36 18.23
C ALA A 50 -9.73 -0.93 18.33
N TYR A 51 -8.42 -0.83 18.11
CA TYR A 51 -7.48 -1.94 18.23
C TYR A 51 -6.22 -1.49 18.98
N GLY A 52 -5.91 -2.11 20.11
CA GLY A 52 -4.61 -1.90 20.77
C GLY A 52 -3.46 -2.42 19.89
N TRP A 53 -3.62 -3.65 19.40
CA TRP A 53 -2.75 -4.22 18.38
C TRP A 53 -3.56 -5.18 17.50
N LYS A 54 -3.40 -5.08 16.18
CA LYS A 54 -4.02 -6.02 15.24
C LYS A 54 -3.14 -6.18 14.01
N LYS A 55 -2.82 -7.41 13.66
CA LYS A 55 -2.08 -7.75 12.43
C LYS A 55 -2.97 -8.58 11.51
N SER A 56 -3.02 -8.24 10.23
CA SER A 56 -3.81 -8.95 9.23
C SER A 56 -3.03 -9.10 7.93
N TRP A 57 -2.89 -10.34 7.47
CA TRP A 57 -2.30 -10.63 6.18
C TRP A 57 -3.28 -10.25 5.06
N PHE A 58 -2.76 -9.95 3.86
CA PHE A 58 -3.59 -9.69 2.69
C PHE A 58 -2.89 -10.11 1.39
N SER A 59 -3.69 -10.23 0.32
CA SER A 59 -3.20 -10.25 -1.06
C SER A 59 -3.57 -8.94 -1.74
N GLY A 60 -2.63 -8.35 -2.46
CA GLY A 60 -2.74 -6.98 -2.93
C GLY A 60 -1.88 -6.69 -4.15
N ALA A 61 -1.87 -5.42 -4.52
CA ALA A 61 -1.09 -4.89 -5.63
C ALA A 61 -0.45 -3.56 -5.22
N VAL A 62 0.63 -3.20 -5.88
CA VAL A 62 1.26 -1.88 -5.75
C VAL A 62 1.55 -1.34 -7.14
N ALA A 63 1.29 -0.05 -7.33
CA ALA A 63 1.54 0.65 -8.56
C ALA A 63 2.20 2.00 -8.26
N LEU A 64 3.23 2.30 -9.03
CA LEU A 64 3.89 3.60 -9.08
C LEU A 64 3.71 4.15 -10.49
N THR A 65 3.14 5.34 -10.59
CA THR A 65 2.89 6.02 -11.85
C THR A 65 3.66 7.34 -11.89
N ASN A 66 3.66 8.03 -13.03
CA ASN A 66 4.23 9.37 -13.11
C ASN A 66 3.46 10.42 -12.29
N VAL A 67 2.27 10.09 -11.78
CA VAL A 67 1.39 11.03 -11.05
C VAL A 67 1.28 10.70 -9.57
N ARG A 68 1.30 9.41 -9.21
CA ARG A 68 1.00 8.95 -7.85
C ARG A 68 1.56 7.57 -7.52
N PHE A 69 1.66 7.33 -6.22
CA PHE A 69 1.84 6.01 -5.63
C PHE A 69 0.51 5.45 -5.11
N VAL A 70 0.21 4.20 -5.45
CA VAL A 70 -1.02 3.50 -5.02
C VAL A 70 -0.71 2.08 -4.55
N ALA A 71 -1.24 1.71 -3.39
CA ALA A 71 -1.22 0.35 -2.87
C ALA A 71 -2.63 -0.16 -2.59
N PHE A 72 -2.85 -1.43 -2.90
CA PHE A 72 -4.12 -2.13 -2.79
C PHE A 72 -4.01 -3.31 -1.84
N ALA A 73 -5.03 -3.52 -1.01
CA ALA A 73 -5.25 -4.74 -0.25
C ALA A 73 -6.64 -5.30 -0.57
N TYR A 74 -6.70 -6.57 -0.98
CA TYR A 74 -7.94 -7.22 -1.41
C TYR A 74 -8.73 -6.42 -2.47
N GLY A 75 -8.01 -5.74 -3.37
CA GLY A 75 -8.59 -4.87 -4.42
C GLY A 75 -9.07 -3.49 -3.94
N ARG A 76 -8.97 -3.18 -2.64
CA ARG A 76 -9.29 -1.86 -2.08
C ARG A 76 -8.03 -1.01 -1.96
N GLN A 77 -8.14 0.29 -2.26
CA GLN A 77 -7.03 1.23 -2.07
C GLN A 77 -6.78 1.42 -0.57
N VAL A 78 -5.55 1.14 -0.14
CA VAL A 78 -5.11 1.40 1.24
C VAL A 78 -4.24 2.65 1.29
N ILE A 79 -3.45 2.87 0.25
CA ILE A 79 -2.61 4.06 0.09
C ILE A 79 -2.87 4.59 -1.31
N ASN A 80 -3.15 5.89 -1.42
CA ASN A 80 -3.32 6.60 -2.67
C ASN A 80 -2.81 8.02 -2.47
N VAL A 81 -1.55 8.25 -2.83
CA VAL A 81 -0.86 9.52 -2.59
C VAL A 81 -0.25 10.03 -3.89
N PRO A 82 -0.83 11.11 -4.45
CA PRO A 82 -0.21 11.88 -5.53
C PRO A 82 1.16 12.46 -5.16
N TRP A 83 2.02 12.70 -6.15
CA TRP A 83 3.36 13.26 -5.91
C TRP A 83 3.33 14.70 -5.37
N ASP A 84 2.30 15.46 -5.72
CA ASP A 84 2.03 16.83 -5.27
C ASP A 84 1.30 16.90 -3.92
N ASP A 85 0.92 15.76 -3.34
CA ASP A 85 0.18 15.71 -2.09
C ASP A 85 1.12 15.95 -0.88
N PRO A 86 0.89 16.99 -0.06
CA PRO A 86 1.73 17.30 1.10
C PRO A 86 1.71 16.18 2.15
N ARG A 87 0.68 15.32 2.17
CA ARG A 87 0.60 14.16 3.08
C ARG A 87 1.66 13.11 2.78
N ARG A 88 2.26 13.11 1.59
CA ARG A 88 3.38 12.23 1.24
C ARG A 88 4.53 12.33 2.24
N ALA A 89 4.87 13.55 2.66
CA ALA A 89 5.95 13.79 3.62
C ALA A 89 5.68 13.19 5.01
N GLN A 90 4.42 12.85 5.31
CA GLN A 90 4.01 12.23 6.58
C GLN A 90 4.03 10.69 6.52
N LEU A 91 4.25 10.12 5.34
CA LEU A 91 4.46 8.67 5.18
C LEU A 91 5.91 8.32 5.56
N ARG A 92 6.06 7.42 6.52
CA ARG A 92 7.35 6.82 6.84
C ARG A 92 7.53 5.57 5.98
N VAL A 93 8.35 5.70 4.94
CA VAL A 93 8.66 4.61 4.01
C VAL A 93 10.03 4.03 4.39
N SER A 94 10.12 2.72 4.52
CA SER A 94 11.39 2.03 4.75
C SER A 94 11.44 0.70 4.01
N CYS A 95 12.66 0.25 3.72
CA CYS A 95 12.93 -1.04 3.11
C CYS A 95 13.52 -1.96 4.19
N GLU A 96 12.71 -2.83 4.80
CA GLU A 96 13.16 -3.73 5.89
C GLU A 96 14.03 -4.89 5.36
N ALA A 97 13.88 -5.26 4.08
CA ALA A 97 14.69 -6.24 3.36
C ALA A 97 14.69 -5.90 1.86
N SER A 98 15.45 -6.62 1.02
CA SER A 98 15.46 -6.39 -0.43
C SER A 98 14.10 -6.61 -1.12
N ASP A 99 13.17 -7.32 -0.45
CA ASP A 99 11.86 -7.71 -0.97
C ASP A 99 10.67 -7.22 -0.11
N ARG A 100 10.92 -6.32 0.86
CA ARG A 100 9.88 -5.81 1.78
C ARG A 100 9.91 -4.31 1.89
N LEU A 101 8.79 -3.70 1.49
CA LEU A 101 8.52 -2.28 1.67
C LEU A 101 7.58 -2.10 2.86
N LEU A 102 7.98 -1.31 3.84
CA LEU A 102 7.15 -0.85 4.94
C LEU A 102 6.73 0.59 4.66
N ILE A 103 5.43 0.87 4.80
CA ILE A 103 4.88 2.21 4.79
C ILE A 103 4.06 2.38 6.06
N ALA A 104 4.52 3.27 6.94
CA ALA A 104 3.86 3.58 8.19
C ALA A 104 3.33 5.02 8.19
N PHE A 105 2.11 5.23 8.68
CA PHE A 105 1.50 6.55 8.76
C PHE A 105 0.48 6.64 9.89
N ASP A 106 0.22 7.87 10.34
CA ASP A 106 -0.93 8.15 11.22
C ASP A 106 -2.19 8.24 10.34
N PRO A 107 -3.24 7.43 10.57
CA PRO A 107 -4.48 7.54 9.82
C PRO A 107 -5.16 8.92 9.91
N ALA A 108 -4.83 9.73 10.93
CA ALA A 108 -5.30 11.10 11.09
C ALA A 108 -5.05 11.97 9.85
N ILE A 109 -4.01 11.66 9.05
CA ILE A 109 -3.67 12.41 7.82
C ILE A 109 -4.72 12.25 6.71
N PHE A 110 -5.52 11.19 6.77
CA PHE A 110 -6.59 10.92 5.81
C PHE A 110 -7.98 11.11 6.43
N HIS A 111 -8.12 10.86 7.72
CA HIS A 111 -9.37 10.95 8.46
C HIS A 111 -9.11 11.54 9.85
N THR A 112 -9.57 12.78 10.08
CA THR A 112 -9.36 13.52 11.34
C THR A 112 -9.84 12.78 12.59
N ASP A 113 -10.82 11.90 12.43
CA ASP A 113 -11.49 11.18 13.50
C ASP A 113 -10.77 9.86 13.84
N TRP A 114 -9.65 9.59 13.15
CA TRP A 114 -8.85 8.39 13.31
C TRP A 114 -7.53 8.76 14.00
N SER A 115 -6.97 7.81 14.74
CA SER A 115 -5.67 8.01 15.41
C SER A 115 -4.91 6.69 15.54
N GLY A 116 -3.60 6.78 15.74
CA GLY A 116 -2.72 5.66 16.02
C GLY A 116 -1.66 5.51 14.94
N THR A 117 -1.18 4.27 14.71
CA THR A 117 -0.25 3.99 13.63
C THR A 117 -0.75 2.83 12.79
N VAL A 118 -0.79 3.03 11.48
CA VAL A 118 -1.04 1.98 10.50
C VAL A 118 0.27 1.68 9.78
N GLU A 119 0.68 0.42 9.82
CA GLU A 119 1.85 -0.08 9.10
C GLU A 119 1.40 -1.02 7.98
N VAL A 120 1.74 -0.70 6.75
CA VAL A 120 1.51 -1.55 5.58
C VAL A 120 2.84 -2.11 5.12
N ARG A 121 3.00 -3.44 5.25
CA ARG A 121 4.15 -4.17 4.72
C ARG A 121 3.74 -4.86 3.42
N LEU A 122 4.49 -4.60 2.36
CA LEU A 122 4.31 -5.19 1.03
C LEU A 122 5.50 -6.09 0.72
N SER A 123 5.21 -7.33 0.34
CA SER A 123 6.20 -8.32 -0.05
C SER A 123 6.32 -8.35 -1.57
N THR A 124 7.28 -7.60 -2.12
CA THR A 124 7.49 -7.39 -3.56
C THR A 124 8.97 -7.36 -3.90
N ALA A 125 9.33 -7.95 -5.04
CA ALA A 125 10.70 -7.88 -5.57
C ALA A 125 11.10 -6.44 -5.98
N LEU A 126 10.13 -5.53 -6.12
CA LEU A 126 10.36 -4.13 -6.48
C LEU A 126 10.57 -3.23 -5.25
N ALA A 127 10.64 -3.78 -4.04
CA ALA A 127 10.66 -3.01 -2.79
C ALA A 127 11.74 -1.91 -2.76
N GLN A 128 12.97 -2.24 -3.16
CA GLN A 128 14.07 -1.27 -3.21
C GLN A 128 13.83 -0.15 -4.23
N GLN A 129 13.31 -0.50 -5.42
CA GLN A 129 13.01 0.48 -6.46
C GLN A 129 11.86 1.41 -6.04
N LEU A 130 10.82 0.85 -5.42
CA LEU A 130 9.70 1.62 -4.87
C LEU A 130 10.17 2.54 -3.75
N HIS A 131 11.00 2.04 -2.83
CA HIS A 131 11.57 2.85 -1.76
C HIS A 131 12.37 4.04 -2.30
N ALA A 132 13.30 3.78 -3.23
CA ALA A 132 14.13 4.83 -3.83
C ALA A 132 13.30 5.94 -4.50
N ARG A 133 12.21 5.57 -5.17
CA ARG A 133 11.30 6.53 -5.82
C ARG A 133 10.38 7.28 -4.85
N LEU A 134 10.06 6.68 -3.70
CA LEU A 134 9.16 7.30 -2.72
C LEU A 134 9.85 8.37 -1.88
N ILE A 135 11.17 8.27 -1.71
CA ILE A 135 11.99 9.21 -0.95
C ILE A 135 12.62 10.32 -1.81
N GLU A 136 12.53 10.20 -3.14
CA GLU A 136 12.92 11.23 -4.11
C GLU A 136 11.94 12.42 -4.09
#